data_AF-A0A938VVA4-F1
#
_entry.id   AF-A0A938VVA4-F1
#
_cell.length_a   1.000
_cell.length_b   1.000
_cell.length_c   1.000
_cell.angle_alpha   90.00
_cell.angle_beta   90.00
_cell.angle_gamma   90.00
#
_symmetry.space_group_name_H-M   'P 1'
#
loop_
_entity.id
_entity.type
_entity.pdbx_description
1 polymer ?
#
loop_
_entity_poly.entity_id
_entity_poly.type
_entity_poly.pdbx_seq_one_letter_code
_entity_poly.pdbx_strand_id
1 'polypeptide(L)'
;MPKGRKTVILTLSGGQIGLIGDLLEGDAHRWGADLRLAELSSAGRQTLAAILPPYSAIANPLDAWGSGDFEATYPACLEVLAREPDVDVIAVSRDSPPGIAEREIAQSNVVVDAAARVAAASGKTVAVFANVSTGIEPRVKARADAVGLPLLQGTRESLAAIAGLIRYAEFRAQLAERGRALFAEPAASPVSADRLAALKRELAASSHSLTESQGKRLLAAYGIRAPQEALASSADEAARLAAALGRPVALKIASPDILHKTEAQGVLLNITGAEAVRDGYQRIVQSARRHSPQARIDGVLVQEMAPAEAVEVIVGATVDPQFGPVVVFGMGGILVELLHDAVLRLAPVSLASAMEMIAATRAGRLLTGFRGRPPADIAALADAIVRISYLAHDLRHEVAAVDVNPLMALPAGQGVMAVDALVVRR
;
A
#
# COMPACT_ATOMS: atom_id res chain seq x y z
N MET A 1 7.47 22.37 8.51
CA MET A 1 6.81 21.27 7.78
C MET A 1 5.65 21.86 7.01
N PRO A 2 5.46 21.49 5.73
CA PRO A 2 4.33 21.97 4.96
C PRO A 2 3.00 21.46 5.55
N LYS A 3 1.95 22.29 5.48
CA LYS A 3 0.61 21.93 5.98
C LYS A 3 -0.23 21.19 4.95
N GLY A 4 0.22 21.18 3.70
CA GLY A 4 -0.41 20.50 2.58
C GLY A 4 0.58 20.40 1.42
N ARG A 5 0.03 20.18 0.22
CA ARG A 5 0.80 19.85 -0.99
C ARG A 5 0.77 20.91 -2.08
N LYS A 6 0.13 22.05 -1.82
CA LYS A 6 -0.07 23.08 -2.82
C LYS A 6 1.16 23.97 -2.89
N THR A 7 1.87 23.86 -4.00
CA THR A 7 3.16 24.49 -4.24
C THR A 7 3.02 25.60 -5.25
N VAL A 8 3.58 26.77 -4.96
CA VAL A 8 3.82 27.80 -5.97
C VAL A 8 5.30 27.86 -6.28
N ILE A 9 5.62 27.98 -7.56
CA ILE A 9 6.99 28.04 -8.04
C ILE A 9 7.24 29.41 -8.66
N LEU A 10 8.27 30.11 -8.17
CA LEU A 10 8.73 31.38 -8.73
C LEU A 10 10.02 31.14 -9.52
N THR A 11 10.09 31.64 -10.75
CA THR A 11 11.22 31.47 -11.66
C THR A 11 11.72 32.80 -12.22
N LEU A 12 12.80 32.73 -12.99
CA LEU A 12 13.47 33.88 -13.62
C LEU A 12 13.39 33.88 -15.14
N SER A 13 12.80 32.82 -15.71
CA SER A 13 12.65 32.70 -17.16
C SER A 13 11.56 31.72 -17.52
N GLY A 14 10.92 31.96 -18.66
CA GLY A 14 10.03 31.00 -19.30
C GLY A 14 10.69 29.65 -19.64
N GLY A 15 12.01 29.62 -19.87
CA GLY A 15 12.75 28.36 -20.10
C GLY A 15 12.72 27.44 -18.88
N GLN A 16 12.87 28.01 -17.67
CA GLN A 16 12.72 27.26 -16.43
C GLN A 16 11.27 26.80 -16.21
N ILE A 17 10.27 27.61 -16.63
CA ILE A 17 8.86 27.20 -16.58
C ILE A 17 8.65 25.93 -17.43
N GLY A 18 9.14 25.92 -18.67
CA GLY A 18 9.05 24.77 -19.56
C GLY A 18 9.70 23.52 -18.97
N LEU A 19 10.95 23.63 -18.51
CA LEU A 19 11.68 22.52 -17.87
C LEU A 19 10.93 21.97 -16.65
N ILE A 20 10.43 22.84 -15.77
CA ILE A 20 9.68 22.41 -14.58
C ILE A 20 8.37 21.74 -14.98
N GLY A 21 7.67 22.26 -16.00
CA GLY A 21 6.48 21.63 -16.57
C GLY A 21 6.75 20.20 -17.05
N ASP A 22 7.77 20.04 -17.90
CA ASP A 22 8.17 18.74 -18.44
C ASP A 22 8.55 17.73 -17.33
N LEU A 23 9.24 18.20 -16.29
CA LEU A 23 9.61 17.37 -15.15
C LEU A 23 8.39 16.96 -14.31
N LEU A 24 7.47 17.88 -14.05
CA LEU A 24 6.26 17.59 -13.28
C LEU A 24 5.34 16.61 -14.03
N GLU A 25 5.28 16.69 -15.36
CA GLU A 25 4.52 15.77 -16.20
C GLU A 25 5.23 14.41 -16.36
N GLY A 26 6.50 14.41 -16.77
CA GLY A 26 7.28 13.21 -17.06
C GLY A 26 7.56 12.35 -15.82
N ASP A 27 7.78 12.97 -14.66
CA ASP A 27 7.99 12.28 -13.38
C ASP A 27 6.73 12.27 -12.50
N ALA A 28 5.53 12.50 -13.07
CA ALA A 28 4.28 12.49 -12.31
C ALA A 28 4.06 11.16 -11.55
N HIS A 29 4.51 10.05 -12.12
CA HIS A 29 4.48 8.72 -11.50
C HIS A 29 5.42 8.59 -10.28
N ARG A 30 6.44 9.44 -10.18
CA ARG A 30 7.40 9.46 -9.05
C ARG A 30 6.94 10.38 -7.94
N TRP A 31 6.46 11.58 -8.27
CA TRP A 31 6.14 12.64 -7.29
C TRP A 31 4.89 13.47 -7.58
N GLY A 32 4.27 13.33 -8.76
CA GLY A 32 3.19 14.22 -9.21
C GLY A 32 1.91 14.17 -8.35
N ALA A 33 1.68 13.07 -7.63
CA ALA A 33 0.59 12.99 -6.67
C ALA A 33 0.84 13.82 -5.39
N ASP A 34 2.11 14.07 -5.08
CA ASP A 34 2.57 14.67 -3.82
C ASP A 34 2.87 16.16 -3.93
N LEU A 35 3.16 16.67 -5.13
CA LEU A 35 3.37 18.10 -5.40
C LEU A 35 2.30 18.59 -6.38
N ARG A 36 1.41 19.48 -5.92
CA ARG A 36 0.37 20.08 -6.77
C ARG A 36 0.62 21.55 -6.94
N LEU A 37 0.59 22.04 -8.18
CA LEU A 37 0.68 23.48 -8.42
C LEU A 37 -0.58 24.17 -7.85
N ALA A 38 -0.36 25.14 -6.98
CA ALA A 38 -1.43 25.96 -6.39
C ALA A 38 -2.09 26.85 -7.45
N GLU A 39 -3.40 27.07 -7.33
CA GLU A 39 -4.11 28.07 -8.11
C GLU A 39 -4.03 29.43 -7.42
N LEU A 40 -3.58 30.45 -8.16
CA LEU A 40 -3.54 31.81 -7.64
C LEU A 40 -4.95 32.42 -7.61
N SER A 41 -5.29 33.03 -6.47
CA SER A 41 -6.55 33.74 -6.26
C SER A 41 -6.69 34.93 -7.22
N SER A 42 -7.93 35.39 -7.44
CA SER A 42 -8.19 36.58 -8.26
C SER A 42 -7.50 37.83 -7.69
N ALA A 43 -7.52 37.99 -6.37
CA ALA A 43 -6.85 39.10 -5.67
C ALA A 43 -5.32 39.02 -5.79
N GLY A 44 -4.75 37.82 -5.63
CA GLY A 44 -3.31 37.59 -5.84
C GLY A 44 -2.89 37.91 -7.26
N ARG A 45 -3.63 37.42 -8.26
CA ARG A 45 -3.40 37.72 -9.68
C ARG A 45 -3.47 39.22 -9.97
N GLN A 46 -4.45 39.92 -9.41
CA GLN A 46 -4.58 41.37 -9.58
C GLN A 46 -3.41 42.15 -8.97
N THR A 47 -2.95 41.73 -7.78
CA THR A 47 -1.80 42.35 -7.11
C THR A 47 -0.51 42.09 -7.88
N LEU A 48 -0.30 40.87 -8.37
CA LEU A 48 0.84 40.52 -9.23
C LEU A 48 0.81 41.30 -10.55
N ALA A 49 -0.36 41.54 -11.14
CA ALA A 49 -0.50 42.34 -12.37
C ALA A 49 -0.14 43.82 -12.18
N ALA A 50 -0.22 44.34 -10.95
CA ALA A 50 0.22 45.69 -10.63
C ALA A 50 1.75 45.79 -10.43
N ILE A 51 2.41 44.66 -10.17
CA ILE A 51 3.86 44.58 -9.92
C ILE A 51 4.60 44.22 -11.23
N LEU A 52 4.05 43.26 -11.98
CA LEU A 52 4.65 42.73 -13.19
C LEU A 52 4.21 43.52 -14.44
N PRO A 53 5.04 43.55 -15.49
CA PRO A 53 4.66 44.16 -16.76
C PRO A 53 3.39 43.55 -17.36
N PRO A 54 2.67 44.31 -18.21
CA PRO A 54 1.41 43.86 -18.81
C PRO A 54 1.57 42.64 -19.74
N TYR A 55 2.79 42.34 -20.19
CA TYR A 55 3.09 41.17 -21.03
C TYR A 55 3.48 39.92 -20.23
N SER A 56 3.63 40.02 -18.90
CA SER A 56 3.96 38.87 -18.06
C SER A 56 2.76 37.94 -17.88
N ALA A 57 2.94 36.66 -18.19
CA ALA A 57 1.93 35.64 -17.91
C ALA A 57 1.88 35.36 -16.40
N ILE A 58 0.75 35.68 -15.75
CA ILE A 58 0.54 35.40 -14.33
C ILE A 58 -0.01 33.98 -14.20
N ALA A 59 0.90 33.03 -14.05
CA ALA A 59 0.63 31.61 -13.90
C ALA A 59 1.46 31.01 -12.75
N ASN A 60 1.30 29.72 -12.52
CA ASN A 60 2.16 28.93 -11.64
C ASN A 60 2.73 27.77 -12.48
N PRO A 61 4.04 27.69 -12.71
CA PRO A 61 5.09 28.59 -12.20
C PRO A 61 4.99 30.06 -12.70
N LEU A 62 5.45 31.01 -11.88
CA LEU A 62 5.43 32.45 -12.16
C LEU A 62 6.83 32.93 -12.58
N ASP A 63 6.93 33.65 -13.70
CA ASP A 63 8.17 34.34 -14.09
C ASP A 63 8.18 35.77 -13.53
N ALA A 64 9.06 36.04 -12.57
CA ALA A 64 9.18 37.35 -11.93
C ALA A 64 10.35 38.22 -12.45
N TRP A 65 11.02 37.81 -13.53
CA TRP A 65 12.12 38.59 -14.10
C TRP A 65 11.67 39.80 -14.94
N GLY A 66 10.51 39.70 -15.60
CA GLY A 66 10.15 40.53 -16.77
C GLY A 66 10.12 42.06 -16.61
N SER A 67 10.23 42.61 -15.40
CA SER A 67 10.03 44.03 -15.06
C SER A 67 11.24 44.96 -15.23
N GLY A 68 12.45 44.43 -15.38
CA GLY A 68 13.67 45.24 -15.48
C GLY A 68 14.21 45.79 -14.15
N ASP A 69 13.38 45.92 -13.11
CA ASP A 69 13.80 46.14 -11.71
C ASP A 69 13.59 44.87 -10.88
N PHE A 70 14.52 43.94 -11.09
CA PHE A 70 14.53 42.64 -10.43
C PHE A 70 14.53 42.73 -8.90
N GLU A 71 15.30 43.67 -8.34
CA GLU A 71 15.54 43.76 -6.90
C GLU A 71 14.31 44.27 -6.13
N ALA A 72 13.46 45.07 -6.78
CA ALA A 72 12.16 45.44 -6.23
C ALA A 72 11.07 44.40 -6.52
N THR A 73 11.05 43.87 -7.75
CA THR A 73 9.96 43.04 -8.25
C THR A 73 9.92 41.66 -7.61
N TYR A 74 11.08 40.99 -7.52
CA TYR A 74 11.14 39.61 -7.06
C TYR A 74 10.71 39.47 -5.60
N PRO A 75 11.18 40.31 -4.66
CA PRO A 75 10.68 40.29 -3.29
C PRO A 75 9.19 40.60 -3.19
N ALA A 76 8.68 41.57 -3.96
CA ALA A 76 7.26 41.93 -3.95
C ALA A 76 6.37 40.77 -4.42
N CYS A 77 6.77 40.05 -5.48
CA CYS A 77 6.08 38.84 -5.93
C CYS A 77 6.07 37.76 -4.84
N LEU A 78 7.21 37.50 -4.18
CA LEU A 78 7.29 36.54 -3.07
C LEU A 78 6.34 36.90 -1.93
N GLU A 79 6.20 38.18 -1.58
CA GLU A 79 5.28 38.64 -0.54
C GLU A 79 3.81 38.41 -0.90
N VAL A 80 3.43 38.57 -2.17
CA VAL A 80 2.07 38.25 -2.62
C VAL A 80 1.82 36.75 -2.52
N LEU A 81 2.73 35.93 -3.05
CA LEU A 81 2.64 34.47 -2.99
C LEU A 81 2.62 33.94 -1.55
N ALA A 82 3.32 34.61 -0.63
CA ALA A 82 3.29 34.32 0.80
C ALA A 82 1.91 34.48 1.42
N ARG A 83 1.07 35.39 0.90
CA ARG A 83 -0.27 35.67 1.40
C ARG A 83 -1.36 34.83 0.76
N GLU A 84 -1.07 34.13 -0.33
CA GLU A 84 -2.05 33.27 -1.00
C GLU A 84 -2.56 32.16 -0.06
N PRO A 85 -3.87 32.06 0.20
CA PRO A 85 -4.40 31.11 1.17
C PRO A 85 -4.20 29.66 0.75
N ASP A 86 -4.12 29.42 -0.57
CA ASP A 86 -4.06 28.08 -1.15
C ASP A 86 -2.64 27.56 -1.36
N VAL A 87 -1.62 28.23 -0.81
CA VAL A 87 -0.21 27.90 -0.98
C VAL A 87 0.38 27.40 0.33
N ASP A 88 0.87 26.15 0.34
CA ASP A 88 1.55 25.51 1.47
C ASP A 88 3.09 25.60 1.36
N VAL A 89 3.57 25.56 0.12
CA VAL A 89 5.00 25.50 -0.23
C VAL A 89 5.32 26.57 -1.27
N ILE A 90 6.41 27.30 -1.07
CA ILE A 90 6.95 28.28 -2.03
C ILE A 90 8.33 27.78 -2.47
N ALA A 91 8.47 27.41 -3.73
CA ALA A 91 9.73 26.99 -4.31
C ALA A 91 10.26 28.10 -5.22
N VAL A 92 11.52 28.48 -5.03
CA VAL A 92 12.11 29.63 -5.70
C VAL A 92 13.27 29.16 -6.57
N SER A 93 13.13 29.25 -7.88
CA SER A 93 14.18 28.90 -8.84
C SER A 93 15.10 30.10 -9.03
N ARG A 94 16.34 29.99 -8.54
CA ARG A 94 17.41 30.98 -8.71
C ARG A 94 18.72 30.29 -9.02
N ASP A 95 19.15 30.42 -10.28
CA ASP A 95 20.45 29.91 -10.70
C ASP A 95 21.56 30.81 -10.14
N SER A 96 22.58 30.19 -9.56
CA SER A 96 23.75 30.88 -9.02
C SER A 96 24.97 29.97 -9.16
N PRO A 97 25.44 29.67 -10.38
CA PRO A 97 26.62 28.84 -10.58
C PRO A 97 27.88 29.53 -10.03
N PRO A 98 28.96 28.79 -9.75
CA PRO A 98 30.21 29.38 -9.31
C PRO A 98 30.79 30.34 -10.36
N GLY A 99 31.39 31.45 -9.91
CA GLY A 99 32.09 32.39 -10.79
C GLY A 99 31.20 33.43 -11.49
N ILE A 100 29.93 33.55 -11.10
CA ILE A 100 29.04 34.64 -11.54
C ILE A 100 29.54 36.03 -11.10
N ALA A 101 29.08 37.07 -11.79
CA ALA A 101 29.51 38.44 -11.51
C ALA A 101 29.01 38.94 -10.15
N GLU A 102 29.71 39.93 -9.57
CA GLU A 102 29.38 40.46 -8.24
C GLU A 102 27.93 40.99 -8.16
N ARG A 103 27.43 41.58 -9.25
CA ARG A 103 26.04 42.05 -9.35
C ARG A 103 25.04 40.89 -9.26
N GLU A 104 25.34 39.75 -9.88
CA GLU A 104 24.46 38.58 -9.86
C GLU A 104 24.44 37.93 -8.47
N ILE A 105 25.57 37.94 -7.76
CA ILE A 105 25.66 37.49 -6.36
C ILE A 105 24.81 38.36 -5.46
N ALA A 106 24.91 39.69 -5.60
CA ALA A 106 24.08 40.63 -4.86
C ALA A 106 22.58 40.37 -5.12
N GLN A 107 22.19 40.18 -6.37
CA GLN A 107 20.81 39.84 -6.73
C GLN A 107 20.35 38.49 -6.17
N SER A 108 21.18 37.45 -6.22
CA SER A 108 20.86 36.16 -5.60
C SER A 108 20.68 36.27 -4.09
N ASN A 109 21.49 37.09 -3.42
CA ASN A 109 21.34 37.36 -1.99
C ASN A 109 20.05 38.12 -1.67
N VAL A 110 19.60 39.03 -2.54
CA VAL A 110 18.28 39.68 -2.40
C VAL A 110 17.16 38.64 -2.44
N VAL A 111 17.23 37.67 -3.34
CA VAL A 111 16.25 36.56 -3.42
C VAL A 111 16.27 35.70 -2.16
N VAL A 112 17.46 35.27 -1.73
CA VAL A 112 17.64 34.47 -0.51
C VAL A 112 17.06 35.20 0.70
N ASP A 113 17.37 36.48 0.86
CA ASP A 113 16.89 37.27 1.99
C ASP A 113 15.37 37.47 1.95
N ALA A 114 14.80 37.72 0.77
CA ALA A 114 13.36 37.84 0.61
C ALA A 114 12.62 36.52 0.90
N ALA A 115 13.14 35.40 0.40
CA ALA A 115 12.59 34.08 0.66
C ALA A 115 12.67 33.69 2.14
N ALA A 116 13.78 34.01 2.82
CA ALA A 116 13.93 33.79 4.26
C ALA A 116 12.93 34.64 5.08
N ARG A 117 12.76 35.92 4.72
CA ARG A 117 11.73 36.79 5.36
C ARG A 117 10.33 36.23 5.18
N VAL A 118 9.99 35.79 3.98
CA VAL A 118 8.69 35.17 3.69
C VAL A 118 8.48 33.88 4.47
N ALA A 119 9.50 33.03 4.58
CA ALA A 119 9.44 31.81 5.36
C ALA A 119 9.12 32.10 6.84
N ALA A 120 9.82 33.07 7.42
CA ALA A 120 9.63 33.47 8.81
C ALA A 120 8.26 34.12 9.06
N ALA A 121 7.78 34.97 8.14
CA ALA A 121 6.55 35.74 8.33
C ALA A 121 5.26 34.95 8.02
N SER A 122 5.30 34.02 7.06
CA SER A 122 4.11 33.30 6.59
C SER A 122 3.89 31.97 7.31
N GLY A 123 4.93 31.38 7.90
CA GLY A 123 4.90 30.01 8.43
C GLY A 123 4.75 28.94 7.34
N LYS A 124 4.86 29.31 6.05
CA LYS A 124 4.89 28.39 4.91
C LYS A 124 6.27 27.77 4.75
N THR A 125 6.31 26.61 4.10
CA THR A 125 7.61 26.00 3.76
C THR A 125 8.18 26.70 2.53
N VAL A 126 9.39 27.23 2.63
CA VAL A 126 10.07 27.93 1.53
C VAL A 126 11.41 27.27 1.26
N ALA A 127 11.73 27.05 0.00
CA ALA A 127 13.02 26.56 -0.43
C ALA A 127 13.45 27.28 -1.72
N VAL A 128 14.75 27.54 -1.83
CA VAL A 128 15.36 28.04 -3.06
C VAL A 128 16.07 26.86 -3.72
N PHE A 129 16.05 26.79 -5.05
CA PHE A 129 16.81 25.81 -5.80
C PHE A 129 17.46 26.43 -7.02
N ALA A 130 18.59 25.85 -7.43
CA ALA A 130 19.35 26.27 -8.61
C ALA A 130 19.40 25.13 -9.63
N ASN A 131 19.11 25.43 -10.89
CA ASN A 131 19.20 24.51 -12.02
C ASN A 131 20.66 24.38 -12.51
N VAL A 132 21.56 23.96 -11.63
CA VAL A 132 23.00 23.85 -11.89
C VAL A 132 23.52 22.46 -11.49
N SER A 133 24.39 21.87 -12.31
CA SER A 133 25.03 20.59 -12.04
C SER A 133 26.42 20.72 -11.43
N THR A 134 27.04 21.89 -11.52
CA THR A 134 28.46 22.14 -11.17
C THR A 134 28.68 22.65 -9.76
N GLY A 135 27.62 22.91 -9.00
CA GLY A 135 27.68 23.53 -7.67
C GLY A 135 26.95 24.87 -7.61
N ILE A 136 26.80 25.42 -6.41
CA ILE A 136 26.23 26.74 -6.16
C ILE A 136 27.34 27.69 -5.71
N GLU A 137 27.27 28.96 -6.13
CA GLU A 137 28.21 30.01 -5.73
C GLU A 137 28.38 30.05 -4.19
N PRO A 138 29.59 29.83 -3.65
CA PRO A 138 29.80 29.69 -2.21
C PRO A 138 29.30 30.87 -1.39
N ARG A 139 29.39 32.11 -1.90
CA ARG A 139 28.90 33.29 -1.17
C ARG A 139 27.38 33.33 -1.06
N VAL A 140 26.66 32.91 -2.09
CA VAL A 140 25.20 32.78 -2.06
C VAL A 140 24.79 31.63 -1.14
N LYS A 141 25.48 30.49 -1.22
CA LYS A 141 25.24 29.35 -0.33
C LYS A 141 25.48 29.69 1.14
N ALA A 142 26.60 30.36 1.44
CA ALA A 142 26.92 30.82 2.79
C ALA A 142 25.86 31.80 3.32
N ARG A 143 25.33 32.68 2.45
CA ARG A 143 24.23 33.57 2.84
C ARG A 143 22.95 32.79 3.16
N ALA A 144 22.57 31.83 2.31
CA ALA A 144 21.39 30.98 2.56
C ALA A 144 21.50 30.20 3.87
N ASP A 145 22.68 29.65 4.16
CA ASP A 145 22.96 28.95 5.42
C ASP A 145 22.86 29.88 6.63
N ALA A 146 23.41 31.10 6.53
CA ALA A 146 23.36 32.09 7.60
C ALA A 146 21.93 32.52 7.95
N VAL A 147 21.00 32.50 7.00
CA VAL A 147 19.58 32.83 7.21
C VAL A 147 18.69 31.59 7.41
N GLY A 148 19.28 30.39 7.44
CA GLY A 148 18.55 29.13 7.65
C GLY A 148 17.63 28.73 6.51
N LEU A 149 17.89 29.19 5.28
CA LEU A 149 17.05 28.91 4.12
C LEU A 149 17.62 27.71 3.32
N PRO A 150 16.84 26.65 3.09
CA PRO A 150 17.28 25.55 2.22
C PRO A 150 17.55 26.06 0.81
N LEU A 151 18.80 25.92 0.37
CA LEU A 151 19.23 26.18 -1.01
C LEU A 151 19.69 24.87 -1.65
N LEU A 152 18.83 24.34 -2.52
CA LEU A 152 18.96 23.02 -3.14
C LEU A 152 19.61 23.12 -4.52
N GLN A 153 20.27 22.03 -4.94
CA GLN A 153 20.95 21.94 -6.22
C GLN A 153 20.24 20.94 -7.13
N GLY A 154 19.99 21.34 -8.37
CA GLY A 154 19.31 20.54 -9.39
C GLY A 154 17.79 20.67 -9.32
N THR A 155 17.16 20.95 -10.46
CA THR A 155 15.69 21.15 -10.52
C THR A 155 14.95 19.86 -10.18
N ARG A 156 15.34 18.74 -10.80
CA ARG A 156 14.70 17.44 -10.61
C ARG A 156 14.83 16.97 -9.16
N GLU A 157 16.03 17.06 -8.61
CA GLU A 157 16.37 16.68 -7.24
C GLU A 157 15.62 17.54 -6.21
N SER A 158 15.48 18.84 -6.49
CA SER A 158 14.77 19.78 -5.61
C SER A 158 13.26 19.50 -5.58
N LEU A 159 12.66 19.24 -6.75
CA LEU A 159 11.25 18.84 -6.83
C LEU A 159 11.03 17.50 -6.09
N ALA A 160 11.94 16.54 -6.23
CA ALA A 160 11.91 15.27 -5.51
C ALA A 160 11.98 15.46 -3.99
N ALA A 161 12.87 16.34 -3.51
CA ALA A 161 13.05 16.64 -2.11
C ALA A 161 11.80 17.33 -1.52
N ILE A 162 11.23 18.29 -2.24
CA ILE A 162 9.98 18.97 -1.85
C ILE A 162 8.82 17.96 -1.75
N ALA A 163 8.65 17.11 -2.77
CA ALA A 163 7.62 16.07 -2.75
C ALA A 163 7.82 15.08 -1.59
N GLY A 164 9.06 14.67 -1.33
CA GLY A 164 9.40 13.82 -0.18
C GLY A 164 9.07 14.48 1.16
N LEU A 165 9.33 15.77 1.30
CA LEU A 165 8.98 16.54 2.49
C LEU A 165 7.46 16.64 2.70
N ILE A 166 6.71 16.82 1.61
CA ILE A 166 5.24 16.82 1.65
C ILE A 166 4.71 15.46 2.08
N ARG A 167 5.16 14.36 1.44
CA ARG A 167 4.79 12.99 1.86
C ARG A 167 5.08 12.72 3.32
N TYR A 168 6.25 13.16 3.79
CA TYR A 168 6.63 12.99 5.19
C TYR A 168 5.74 13.83 6.13
N ALA A 169 5.36 15.05 5.73
CA ALA A 169 4.43 15.89 6.48
C ALA A 169 3.05 15.24 6.61
N GLU A 170 2.51 14.75 5.50
CA GLU A 170 1.24 14.04 5.46
C GLU A 170 1.30 12.77 6.32
N PHE A 171 2.35 11.96 6.18
CA PHE A 171 2.57 10.79 7.03
C PHE A 171 2.60 11.16 8.52
N ARG A 172 3.30 12.23 8.89
CA ARG A 172 3.34 12.70 10.29
C ARG A 172 2.01 13.24 10.79
N ALA A 173 1.25 13.92 9.95
CA ALA A 173 -0.09 14.40 10.29
C ALA A 173 -1.05 13.22 10.50
N GLN A 174 -1.04 12.25 9.58
CA GLN A 174 -1.77 10.99 9.73
C GLN A 174 -1.33 10.22 10.98
N LEU A 175 -0.04 10.19 11.28
CA LEU A 175 0.48 9.59 12.51
C LEU A 175 0.01 10.36 13.75
N ALA A 176 -0.10 11.69 13.72
CA ALA A 176 -0.58 12.46 14.86
C ALA A 176 -2.10 12.28 15.09
N GLU A 177 -2.87 12.26 14.00
CA GLU A 177 -4.32 12.09 14.02
C GLU A 177 -4.72 10.65 14.34
N ARG A 178 -4.08 9.68 13.68
CA ARG A 178 -4.37 8.25 13.79
C ARG A 178 -3.46 7.51 14.77
N GLY A 179 -2.47 8.17 15.37
CA GLY A 179 -1.36 7.56 16.12
C GLY A 179 -1.77 6.67 17.29
N ARG A 180 -2.96 6.87 17.86
CA ARG A 180 -3.49 5.96 18.88
C ARG A 180 -4.25 4.76 18.32
N ALA A 181 -4.69 4.79 17.06
CA ALA A 181 -5.51 3.75 16.44
C ALA A 181 -4.72 2.87 15.46
N LEU A 182 -3.74 3.44 14.74
CA LEU A 182 -2.83 2.70 13.86
C LEU A 182 -1.71 1.99 14.61
N PHE A 183 -1.24 2.60 15.71
CA PHE A 183 -0.23 2.06 16.62
C PHE A 183 -0.82 1.87 18.02
N ALA A 184 -2.14 1.73 18.12
CA ALA A 184 -2.76 1.23 19.34
C ALA A 184 -1.99 0.00 19.77
N GLU A 185 -1.70 -0.15 21.07
CA GLU A 185 -1.20 -1.44 21.52
C GLU A 185 -2.16 -2.51 20.99
N PRO A 186 -1.61 -3.59 20.41
CA PRO A 186 -2.44 -4.69 19.96
C PRO A 186 -3.36 -5.07 21.13
N ALA A 187 -4.66 -5.19 20.87
CA ALA A 187 -5.56 -5.83 21.81
C ALA A 187 -4.95 -7.17 22.28
N ALA A 188 -5.36 -7.66 23.45
CA ALA A 188 -4.95 -8.99 23.88
C ALA A 188 -5.18 -10.00 22.75
N SER A 189 -4.23 -10.91 22.54
CA SER A 189 -4.33 -11.94 21.51
C SER A 189 -5.73 -12.58 21.55
N PRO A 190 -6.36 -12.84 20.39
CA PRO A 190 -7.66 -13.52 20.35
C PRO A 190 -7.58 -14.96 20.89
N VAL A 191 -6.36 -15.46 21.16
CA VAL A 191 -6.10 -16.78 21.72
C VAL A 191 -5.60 -16.66 23.16
N SER A 192 -6.22 -17.40 24.08
CA SER A 192 -5.77 -17.46 25.48
C SER A 192 -4.32 -17.98 25.59
N ALA A 193 -3.57 -17.54 26.60
CA ALA A 193 -2.19 -17.96 26.84
C ALA A 193 -2.01 -19.49 26.88
N ASP A 194 -2.90 -20.22 27.54
CA ASP A 194 -2.84 -21.69 27.63
C ASP A 194 -2.99 -22.36 26.26
N ARG A 195 -3.93 -21.86 25.44
CA ARG A 195 -4.15 -22.33 24.08
C ARG A 195 -2.94 -22.02 23.20
N LEU A 196 -2.36 -20.83 23.32
CA LEU A 196 -1.15 -20.47 22.59
C LEU A 196 0.03 -21.39 22.96
N ALA A 197 0.23 -21.65 24.26
CA ALA A 197 1.27 -22.57 24.73
C ALA A 197 1.04 -24.01 24.22
N ALA A 198 -0.21 -24.46 24.09
CA ALA A 198 -0.54 -25.75 23.49
C ALA A 198 -0.20 -25.79 22.00
N LEU A 199 -0.56 -24.75 21.24
CA LEU A 199 -0.23 -24.64 19.80
C LEU A 199 1.28 -24.66 19.57
N LYS A 200 2.04 -23.90 20.37
CA LYS A 200 3.52 -23.89 20.28
C LYS A 200 4.13 -25.27 20.50
N ARG A 201 3.61 -26.03 21.47
CA ARG A 201 4.05 -27.41 21.72
C ARG A 201 3.69 -28.35 20.57
N GLU A 202 2.49 -28.26 20.00
CA GLU A 202 2.07 -29.06 18.83
C GLU A 202 2.98 -28.78 17.62
N LEU A 203 3.28 -27.50 17.37
CA LEU A 203 4.17 -27.08 16.30
C LEU A 203 5.60 -27.57 16.55
N ALA A 204 6.14 -27.43 17.76
CA ALA A 204 7.48 -27.88 18.09
C ALA A 204 7.65 -29.40 18.00
N ALA A 205 6.61 -30.18 18.33
CA ALA A 205 6.63 -31.64 18.26
C ALA A 205 6.53 -32.19 16.82
N SER A 206 6.11 -31.36 15.87
CA SER A 206 6.02 -31.75 14.47
C SER A 206 7.42 -31.70 13.83
N SER A 207 7.80 -32.69 13.03
CA SER A 207 9.09 -32.73 12.31
C SER A 207 8.98 -32.37 10.82
N HIS A 208 7.75 -32.24 10.30
CA HIS A 208 7.48 -32.03 8.89
C HIS A 208 6.70 -30.72 8.65
N SER A 209 6.56 -30.35 7.37
CA SER A 209 5.63 -29.29 6.94
C SER A 209 4.21 -29.62 7.35
N LEU A 210 3.41 -28.60 7.64
CA LEU A 210 2.02 -28.79 8.02
C LEU A 210 1.18 -29.15 6.79
N THR A 211 0.26 -30.10 6.94
CA THR A 211 -0.75 -30.38 5.92
C THR A 211 -1.80 -29.28 5.88
N GLU A 212 -2.55 -29.17 4.78
CA GLU A 212 -3.67 -28.21 4.63
C GLU A 212 -4.66 -28.30 5.81
N SER A 213 -4.98 -29.51 6.25
CA SER A 213 -5.87 -29.74 7.40
C SER A 213 -5.26 -29.20 8.71
N GLN A 214 -3.96 -29.38 8.92
CA GLN A 214 -3.28 -28.83 10.09
C GLN A 214 -3.22 -27.30 10.04
N GLY A 215 -2.96 -26.71 8.86
CA GLY A 215 -3.02 -25.26 8.65
C GLY A 215 -4.40 -24.69 8.96
N LYS A 216 -5.48 -25.31 8.45
CA LYS A 216 -6.87 -24.92 8.74
C LYS A 216 -7.22 -25.04 10.23
N ARG A 217 -6.74 -26.08 10.94
CA ARG A 217 -6.92 -26.18 12.40
C ARG A 217 -6.22 -25.06 13.16
N LEU A 218 -5.06 -24.62 12.69
CA LEU A 218 -4.35 -23.47 13.26
C LEU A 218 -5.16 -22.18 13.04
N LEU A 219 -5.64 -21.93 11.82
CA LEU A 219 -6.52 -20.79 11.52
C LEU A 219 -7.80 -20.81 12.37
N ALA A 220 -8.42 -21.97 12.53
CA ALA A 220 -9.60 -22.15 13.38
C ALA A 220 -9.33 -21.83 14.85
N ALA A 221 -8.12 -22.12 15.36
CA ALA A 221 -7.73 -21.74 16.72
C ALA A 221 -7.67 -20.21 16.92
N TYR A 222 -7.45 -19.45 15.85
CA TYR A 222 -7.55 -17.99 15.84
C TYR A 222 -8.95 -17.48 15.49
N GLY A 223 -9.94 -18.35 15.31
CA GLY A 223 -11.33 -17.99 15.02
C GLY A 223 -11.64 -17.80 13.53
N ILE A 224 -10.74 -18.21 12.64
CA ILE A 224 -10.97 -18.14 11.18
C ILE A 224 -11.61 -19.44 10.73
N ARG A 225 -12.84 -19.35 10.22
CA ARG A 225 -13.62 -20.51 9.78
C ARG A 225 -12.99 -21.16 8.55
N ALA A 226 -12.77 -22.47 8.62
CA ALA A 226 -12.51 -23.32 7.47
C ALA A 226 -13.82 -23.92 6.92
N PRO A 227 -13.84 -24.33 5.64
CA PRO A 227 -14.95 -25.10 5.09
C PRO A 227 -15.10 -26.43 5.83
N GLN A 228 -16.34 -26.88 5.99
CA GLN A 228 -16.63 -28.26 6.38
C GLN A 228 -16.03 -29.23 5.36
N GLU A 229 -15.24 -30.18 5.83
CA GLU A 229 -14.58 -31.16 4.99
C GLU A 229 -14.38 -32.48 5.72
N ALA A 230 -14.35 -33.57 4.95
CA ALA A 230 -14.08 -34.91 5.47
C ALA A 230 -13.35 -35.74 4.42
N LEU A 231 -12.43 -36.60 4.88
CA LEU A 231 -11.70 -37.52 4.03
C LEU A 231 -12.58 -38.73 3.70
N ALA A 232 -12.77 -39.00 2.42
CA ALA A 232 -13.38 -40.21 1.93
C ALA A 232 -12.31 -41.21 1.47
N SER A 233 -12.42 -42.45 1.92
CA SER A 233 -11.59 -43.59 1.50
C SER A 233 -12.21 -44.38 0.34
N SER A 234 -13.44 -44.07 -0.04
CA SER A 234 -14.17 -44.70 -1.16
C SER A 234 -15.16 -43.75 -1.83
N ALA A 235 -15.56 -44.08 -3.05
CA ALA A 235 -16.57 -43.33 -3.82
C ALA A 235 -17.93 -43.25 -3.09
N ASP A 236 -18.37 -44.35 -2.46
CA ASP A 236 -19.62 -44.39 -1.69
C ASP A 236 -19.54 -43.56 -0.41
N GLU A 237 -18.39 -43.57 0.26
CA GLU A 237 -18.16 -42.68 1.40
C GLU A 237 -18.19 -41.21 0.97
N ALA A 238 -17.56 -40.88 -0.16
CA ALA A 238 -17.58 -39.52 -0.69
C ALA A 238 -19.00 -39.04 -1.00
N ALA A 239 -19.82 -39.89 -1.62
CA ALA A 239 -21.22 -39.59 -1.92
C ALA A 239 -22.05 -39.37 -0.65
N ARG A 240 -21.84 -40.17 0.40
CA ARG A 240 -22.51 -39.99 1.71
C ARG A 240 -22.11 -38.68 2.38
N LEU A 241 -20.81 -38.35 2.38
CA LEU A 241 -20.29 -37.10 2.95
C LEU A 241 -20.85 -35.88 2.20
N ALA A 242 -20.88 -35.93 0.87
CA ALA A 242 -21.45 -34.86 0.05
C ALA A 242 -22.96 -34.67 0.32
N ALA A 243 -23.71 -35.78 0.44
CA ALA A 243 -25.12 -35.73 0.80
C ALA A 243 -25.34 -35.12 2.19
N ALA A 244 -24.48 -35.41 3.16
CA ALA A 244 -24.54 -34.82 4.51
C ALA A 244 -24.28 -33.30 4.51
N LEU A 245 -23.43 -32.80 3.61
CA LEU A 245 -23.18 -31.36 3.46
C LEU A 245 -24.36 -30.61 2.80
N GLY A 246 -25.18 -31.31 2.01
CA GLY A 246 -26.44 -30.79 1.44
C GLY A 246 -26.26 -29.64 0.43
N ARG A 247 -25.07 -29.49 -0.16
CA ARG A 247 -24.70 -28.40 -1.08
C ARG A 247 -23.64 -28.88 -2.07
N PRO A 248 -23.32 -28.13 -3.15
CA PRO A 248 -22.23 -28.48 -4.04
C PRO A 248 -20.91 -28.66 -3.27
N VAL A 249 -20.12 -29.65 -3.68
CA VAL A 249 -18.84 -29.98 -3.04
C VAL A 249 -17.67 -29.84 -3.99
N ALA A 250 -16.50 -29.55 -3.43
CA ALA A 250 -15.22 -29.79 -4.05
C ALA A 250 -14.70 -31.17 -3.65
N LEU A 251 -14.09 -31.86 -4.60
CA LEU A 251 -13.34 -33.09 -4.39
C LEU A 251 -11.86 -32.77 -4.61
N LYS A 252 -11.02 -33.03 -3.61
CA LYS A 252 -9.57 -32.76 -3.67
C LYS A 252 -8.78 -34.02 -3.29
N ILE A 253 -7.76 -34.38 -4.07
CA ILE A 253 -6.87 -35.50 -3.73
C ILE A 253 -6.18 -35.23 -2.39
N ALA A 254 -6.15 -36.24 -1.53
CA ALA A 254 -5.39 -36.23 -0.28
C ALA A 254 -4.21 -37.19 -0.42
N SER A 255 -3.01 -36.63 -0.57
CA SER A 255 -1.77 -37.38 -0.71
C SER A 255 -0.60 -36.54 -0.19
N PRO A 256 0.28 -37.09 0.68
CA PRO A 256 1.50 -36.39 1.08
C PRO A 256 2.51 -36.24 -0.06
N ASP A 257 2.38 -37.07 -1.11
CA ASP A 257 3.31 -37.13 -2.23
C ASP A 257 2.87 -36.24 -3.42
N ILE A 258 1.67 -35.64 -3.36
CA ILE A 258 1.12 -34.77 -4.41
C ILE A 258 0.77 -33.41 -3.78
N LEU A 259 1.76 -32.51 -3.76
CA LEU A 259 1.61 -31.16 -3.20
C LEU A 259 0.80 -30.23 -4.13
N HIS A 260 1.09 -30.27 -5.45
CA HIS A 260 0.40 -29.44 -6.46
C HIS A 260 -0.79 -30.18 -7.08
N LYS A 261 -1.90 -30.23 -6.34
CA LYS A 261 -3.11 -31.00 -6.68
C LYS A 261 -3.67 -30.68 -8.07
N THR A 262 -3.66 -29.41 -8.47
CA THR A 262 -4.19 -28.96 -9.77
C THR A 262 -3.44 -29.57 -10.95
N GLU A 263 -2.12 -29.70 -10.86
CA GLU A 263 -1.27 -30.29 -11.92
C GLU A 263 -1.56 -31.78 -12.11
N ALA A 264 -1.89 -32.48 -11.03
CA ALA A 264 -2.33 -33.87 -11.05
C ALA A 264 -3.80 -34.05 -11.45
N GLN A 265 -4.50 -32.97 -11.86
CA GLN A 265 -5.96 -32.91 -12.04
C GLN A 265 -6.72 -33.46 -10.81
N GLY A 266 -6.13 -33.26 -9.63
CA GLY A 266 -6.62 -33.77 -8.36
C GLY A 266 -7.65 -32.87 -7.68
N VAL A 267 -8.24 -31.92 -8.40
CA VAL A 267 -9.28 -31.01 -7.89
C VAL A 267 -10.45 -30.98 -8.86
N LEU A 268 -11.65 -31.27 -8.36
CA LEU A 268 -12.91 -31.08 -9.07
C LEU A 268 -13.81 -30.19 -8.21
N LEU A 269 -14.41 -29.18 -8.82
CA LEU A 269 -15.23 -28.18 -8.13
C LEU A 269 -16.70 -28.30 -8.53
N ASN A 270 -17.59 -27.78 -7.69
CA ASN A 270 -19.01 -27.63 -7.96
C ASN A 270 -19.73 -28.94 -8.32
N ILE A 271 -19.37 -30.04 -7.66
CA ILE A 271 -19.96 -31.35 -7.90
C ILE A 271 -21.25 -31.49 -7.10
N THR A 272 -22.32 -31.90 -7.77
CA THR A 272 -23.66 -32.05 -7.19
C THR A 272 -24.26 -33.39 -7.56
N GLY A 273 -24.84 -34.09 -6.58
CA GLY A 273 -25.48 -35.39 -6.77
C GLY A 273 -24.54 -36.58 -6.52
N ALA A 274 -25.09 -37.66 -5.97
CA ALA A 274 -24.32 -38.81 -5.51
C ALA A 274 -23.50 -39.48 -6.64
N GLU A 275 -24.09 -39.69 -7.83
CA GLU A 275 -23.40 -40.29 -8.98
C GLU A 275 -22.22 -39.43 -9.45
N ALA A 276 -22.43 -38.12 -9.61
CA ALA A 276 -21.37 -37.21 -10.02
C ALA A 276 -20.20 -37.18 -9.01
N VAL A 277 -20.49 -37.33 -7.70
CA VAL A 277 -19.47 -37.44 -6.66
C VAL A 277 -18.69 -38.76 -6.78
N ARG A 278 -19.37 -39.89 -7.02
CA ARG A 278 -18.69 -41.18 -7.22
C ARG A 278 -17.77 -41.16 -8.44
N ASP A 279 -18.27 -40.64 -9.55
CA ASP A 279 -17.49 -40.49 -10.78
C ASP A 279 -16.30 -39.55 -10.57
N GLY A 280 -16.54 -38.42 -9.89
CA GLY A 280 -15.49 -37.45 -9.55
C GLY A 280 -14.39 -38.06 -8.67
N TYR A 281 -14.76 -38.87 -7.68
CA TYR A 281 -13.82 -39.60 -6.83
C TYR A 281 -12.91 -40.50 -7.66
N GLN A 282 -13.50 -41.36 -8.50
CA GLN A 282 -12.75 -42.29 -9.34
C GLN A 282 -11.82 -41.56 -10.30
N ARG A 283 -12.30 -40.49 -10.92
CA ARG A 283 -11.50 -39.64 -11.84
C ARG A 283 -10.28 -39.06 -11.15
N ILE A 284 -10.45 -38.45 -9.97
CA ILE A 284 -9.35 -37.85 -9.20
C ILE A 284 -8.30 -38.91 -8.84
N VAL A 285 -8.73 -40.06 -8.31
CA VAL A 285 -7.80 -41.14 -7.93
C VAL A 285 -7.04 -41.68 -9.14
N GLN A 286 -7.71 -41.87 -10.28
CA GLN A 286 -7.06 -42.30 -11.52
C GLN A 286 -6.08 -41.25 -12.07
N SER A 287 -6.42 -39.97 -12.01
CA SER A 287 -5.53 -38.88 -12.46
C SER A 287 -4.30 -38.78 -11.55
N ALA A 288 -4.49 -38.86 -10.23
CA ALA A 288 -3.40 -38.88 -9.26
C ALA A 288 -2.42 -40.03 -9.49
N ARG A 289 -2.93 -41.26 -9.71
CA ARG A 289 -2.08 -42.44 -10.01
C ARG A 289 -1.38 -42.36 -11.37
N ARG A 290 -2.00 -41.71 -12.37
CA ARG A 290 -1.35 -41.47 -13.67
C ARG A 290 -0.22 -40.46 -13.56
N HIS A 291 -0.43 -39.41 -12.77
CA HIS A 291 0.56 -38.37 -12.54
C HIS A 291 1.74 -38.88 -11.69
N SER A 292 1.46 -39.61 -10.60
CA SER A 292 2.48 -40.22 -9.75
C SER A 292 2.09 -41.66 -9.36
N PRO A 293 2.58 -42.68 -10.10
CA PRO A 293 2.18 -44.07 -9.90
C PRO A 293 2.53 -44.65 -8.52
N GLN A 294 3.54 -44.08 -7.86
CA GLN A 294 4.01 -44.52 -6.55
C GLN A 294 3.49 -43.64 -5.40
N ALA A 295 2.68 -42.62 -5.69
CA ALA A 295 2.13 -41.75 -4.66
C ALA A 295 1.20 -42.52 -3.72
N ARG A 296 1.40 -42.30 -2.43
CA ARG A 296 0.47 -42.71 -1.38
C ARG A 296 -0.78 -41.82 -1.45
N ILE A 297 -1.92 -42.44 -1.71
CA ILE A 297 -3.21 -41.74 -1.74
C ILE A 297 -3.98 -42.14 -0.48
N ASP A 298 -4.18 -41.17 0.41
CA ASP A 298 -4.92 -41.37 1.65
C ASP A 298 -6.44 -41.35 1.38
N GLY A 299 -6.87 -40.72 0.28
CA GLY A 299 -8.26 -40.68 -0.16
C GLY A 299 -8.58 -39.43 -0.98
N VAL A 300 -9.85 -39.01 -0.93
CA VAL A 300 -10.33 -37.76 -1.53
C VAL A 300 -11.05 -36.95 -0.46
N LEU A 301 -10.61 -35.72 -0.25
CA LEU A 301 -11.26 -34.76 0.62
C LEU A 301 -12.54 -34.25 -0.05
N VAL A 302 -13.68 -34.45 0.63
CA VAL A 302 -14.98 -33.88 0.25
C VAL A 302 -15.18 -32.62 1.05
N GLN A 303 -15.21 -31.47 0.38
CA GLN A 303 -15.19 -30.14 1.01
C GLN A 303 -16.39 -29.31 0.54
N GLU A 304 -17.01 -28.53 1.44
CA GLU A 304 -18.08 -27.60 1.07
C GLU A 304 -17.58 -26.54 0.06
N MET A 305 -18.40 -26.25 -0.96
CA MET A 305 -18.19 -25.08 -1.80
C MET A 305 -18.61 -23.81 -1.06
N ALA A 306 -17.81 -22.76 -1.20
CA ALA A 306 -18.23 -21.42 -0.82
C ALA A 306 -19.40 -20.94 -1.72
N PRO A 307 -20.27 -20.05 -1.24
CA PRO A 307 -21.32 -19.42 -2.04
C PRO A 307 -20.75 -18.78 -3.32
N ALA A 308 -21.49 -18.84 -4.42
CA ALA A 308 -21.07 -18.28 -5.71
C ALA A 308 -20.90 -16.75 -5.68
N GLU A 309 -21.54 -16.09 -4.72
CA GLU A 309 -21.48 -14.65 -4.46
C GLU A 309 -20.22 -14.25 -3.68
N ALA A 310 -19.49 -15.20 -3.11
CA ALA A 310 -18.29 -14.92 -2.34
C ALA A 310 -17.18 -14.32 -3.23
N VAL A 311 -16.39 -13.42 -2.65
CA VAL A 311 -15.27 -12.75 -3.31
C VAL A 311 -13.97 -13.37 -2.83
N GLU A 312 -13.15 -13.83 -3.77
CA GLU A 312 -11.83 -14.40 -3.50
C GLU A 312 -10.81 -13.28 -3.21
N VAL A 313 -10.15 -13.38 -2.05
CA VAL A 313 -9.04 -12.51 -1.65
C VAL A 313 -7.90 -13.36 -1.11
N ILE A 314 -6.72 -12.75 -0.97
CA ILE A 314 -5.56 -13.39 -0.36
C ILE A 314 -5.17 -12.63 0.88
N VAL A 315 -4.95 -13.38 1.96
CA VAL A 315 -4.37 -12.88 3.20
C VAL A 315 -3.19 -13.76 3.55
N GLY A 316 -2.01 -13.16 3.61
CA GLY A 316 -0.79 -13.85 4.01
C GLY A 316 -0.10 -13.12 5.14
N ALA A 317 0.82 -13.80 5.79
CA ALA A 317 1.77 -13.19 6.71
C ALA A 317 3.13 -13.89 6.61
N THR A 318 4.20 -13.14 6.76
CA THR A 318 5.57 -13.65 6.78
C THR A 318 6.36 -12.99 7.90
N VAL A 319 7.35 -13.69 8.46
CA VAL A 319 8.24 -13.11 9.48
C VAL A 319 9.54 -12.68 8.83
N ASP A 320 9.60 -11.40 8.48
CA ASP A 320 10.77 -10.75 7.91
C ASP A 320 11.94 -10.68 8.93
N PRO A 321 13.20 -10.89 8.50
CA PRO A 321 14.35 -10.84 9.40
C PRO A 321 14.61 -9.46 10.05
N GLN A 322 14.26 -8.36 9.39
CA GLN A 322 14.51 -7.00 9.86
C GLN A 322 13.28 -6.39 10.52
N PHE A 323 12.11 -6.60 9.93
CA PHE A 323 10.86 -5.95 10.31
C PHE A 323 9.98 -6.82 11.21
N GLY A 324 10.28 -8.11 11.36
CA GLY A 324 9.44 -9.05 12.09
C GLY A 324 8.21 -9.45 11.28
N PRO A 325 7.10 -9.83 11.92
CA PRO A 325 5.92 -10.31 11.22
C PRO A 325 5.24 -9.19 10.41
N VAL A 326 4.94 -9.48 9.15
CA VAL A 326 4.31 -8.59 8.17
C VAL A 326 3.10 -9.31 7.60
N VAL A 327 1.95 -8.64 7.59
CA VAL A 327 0.71 -9.13 6.97
C VAL A 327 0.53 -8.49 5.59
N VAL A 328 0.05 -9.28 4.63
CA VAL A 328 -0.29 -8.86 3.27
C VAL A 328 -1.77 -9.12 3.01
N PHE A 329 -2.43 -8.15 2.36
CA PHE A 329 -3.79 -8.27 1.84
C PHE A 329 -3.79 -7.91 0.35
N GLY A 330 -4.48 -8.70 -0.47
CA GLY A 330 -4.61 -8.43 -1.90
C GLY A 330 -5.73 -9.21 -2.57
N MET A 331 -5.93 -8.96 -3.87
CA MET A 331 -6.89 -9.70 -4.69
C MET A 331 -6.43 -11.14 -4.91
N GLY A 332 -7.39 -12.09 -4.94
CA GLY A 332 -7.12 -13.47 -5.37
C GLY A 332 -6.71 -13.55 -6.84
N GLY A 333 -5.78 -14.47 -7.18
CA GLY A 333 -5.26 -14.64 -8.53
C GLY A 333 -3.85 -15.23 -8.58
N ILE A 334 -3.28 -15.30 -9.78
CA ILE A 334 -1.91 -15.77 -10.02
C ILE A 334 -0.93 -14.75 -9.44
N LEU A 335 0.21 -15.18 -8.87
CA LEU A 335 1.21 -14.37 -8.13
C LEU A 335 1.60 -13.01 -8.77
N VAL A 336 1.48 -12.89 -10.10
CA VAL A 336 1.78 -11.68 -10.90
C VAL A 336 0.75 -10.55 -10.68
N GLU A 337 -0.51 -10.89 -10.38
CA GLU A 337 -1.58 -9.92 -10.11
C GLU A 337 -1.45 -9.32 -8.70
N LEU A 338 -0.93 -10.08 -7.72
CA LEU A 338 -0.64 -9.59 -6.36
C LEU A 338 0.38 -8.46 -6.32
N LEU A 339 1.43 -8.51 -7.16
CA LEU A 339 2.50 -7.51 -7.13
C LEU A 339 2.02 -6.08 -7.46
N HIS A 340 0.83 -5.94 -8.06
CA HIS A 340 0.25 -4.66 -8.45
C HIS A 340 -1.02 -4.27 -7.66
N ASP A 341 -1.49 -5.11 -6.73
CA ASP A 341 -2.71 -4.87 -5.93
C ASP A 341 -2.65 -5.49 -4.53
N ALA A 342 -1.54 -5.30 -3.83
CA ALA A 342 -1.36 -5.77 -2.47
C ALA A 342 -0.92 -4.64 -1.52
N VAL A 343 -1.36 -4.72 -0.27
CA VAL A 343 -0.99 -3.81 0.81
C VAL A 343 -0.30 -4.60 1.92
N LEU A 344 0.83 -4.08 2.38
CA LEU A 344 1.63 -4.65 3.46
C LEU A 344 1.52 -3.79 4.73
N ARG A 345 1.49 -4.44 5.89
CA ARG A 345 1.57 -3.80 7.21
C ARG A 345 2.37 -4.66 8.18
N LEU A 346 3.07 -4.02 9.12
CA LEU A 346 3.65 -4.73 10.26
C LEU A 346 2.53 -5.32 11.11
N ALA A 347 2.74 -6.54 11.58
CA ALA A 347 1.81 -7.26 12.42
C ALA A 347 2.20 -7.14 13.92
N PRO A 348 1.20 -7.19 14.81
CA PRO A 348 -0.23 -7.33 14.53
C PRO A 348 -0.85 -5.99 14.10
N VAL A 349 -1.94 -6.05 13.33
CA VAL A 349 -2.68 -4.87 12.87
C VAL A 349 -3.95 -4.65 13.68
N SER A 350 -4.37 -3.39 13.82
CA SER A 350 -5.68 -3.05 14.37
C SER A 350 -6.80 -3.23 13.34
N LEU A 351 -8.06 -3.29 13.80
CA LEU A 351 -9.23 -3.35 12.92
C LEU A 351 -9.27 -2.16 11.94
N ALA A 352 -8.95 -0.95 12.43
CA ALA A 352 -8.87 0.24 11.59
C ALA A 352 -7.80 0.11 10.50
N SER A 353 -6.62 -0.39 10.86
CA SER A 353 -5.54 -0.66 9.90
C SER A 353 -5.95 -1.71 8.86
N ALA A 354 -6.63 -2.79 9.28
CA ALA A 354 -7.16 -3.80 8.35
C ALA A 354 -8.22 -3.22 7.40
N MET A 355 -9.13 -2.36 7.87
CA MET A 355 -10.09 -1.67 7.00
C MET A 355 -9.40 -0.76 5.97
N GLU A 356 -8.34 -0.05 6.38
CA GLU A 356 -7.53 0.75 5.47
C GLU A 356 -6.79 -0.11 4.43
N MET A 357 -6.25 -1.26 4.84
CA MET A 357 -5.63 -2.23 3.92
C MET A 357 -6.64 -2.68 2.86
N ILE A 358 -7.88 -2.97 3.26
CA ILE A 358 -8.95 -3.36 2.33
C ILE A 358 -9.29 -2.22 1.37
N ALA A 359 -9.51 -1.01 1.89
CA ALA A 359 -9.91 0.15 1.08
C ALA A 359 -8.84 0.60 0.07
N ALA A 360 -7.57 0.32 0.35
CA ALA A 360 -6.45 0.72 -0.49
C ALA A 360 -6.21 -0.19 -1.71
N THR A 361 -6.85 -1.35 -1.81
CA THR A 361 -6.73 -2.25 -2.96
C THR A 361 -7.91 -2.11 -3.93
N ARG A 362 -7.72 -2.57 -5.18
CA ARG A 362 -8.82 -2.73 -6.14
C ARG A 362 -9.78 -3.82 -5.68
N ALA A 363 -9.30 -4.86 -4.99
CA ALA A 363 -10.16 -5.84 -4.31
C ALA A 363 -11.17 -5.16 -3.36
N GLY A 364 -10.77 -4.12 -2.63
CA GLY A 364 -11.66 -3.30 -1.81
C GLY A 364 -12.91 -2.80 -2.54
N ARG A 365 -12.77 -2.40 -3.81
CA ARG A 365 -13.89 -1.93 -4.64
C ARG A 365 -14.82 -3.06 -5.08
N LEU A 366 -14.30 -4.28 -5.25
CA LEU A 366 -15.13 -5.46 -5.58
C LEU A 366 -15.95 -5.92 -4.38
N LEU A 367 -15.38 -5.76 -3.16
CA LEU A 367 -16.02 -6.13 -1.91
C LEU A 367 -17.24 -5.25 -1.57
N THR A 368 -17.33 -4.02 -2.09
CA THR A 368 -18.50 -3.14 -1.89
C THR A 368 -19.67 -3.44 -2.83
N GLY A 369 -19.57 -4.48 -3.66
CA GLY A 369 -20.60 -4.91 -4.61
C GLY A 369 -20.24 -4.52 -6.05
N PHE A 370 -20.32 -5.49 -6.96
CA PHE A 370 -19.97 -5.30 -8.37
C PHE A 370 -20.83 -6.20 -9.27
N ARG A 371 -21.38 -5.62 -10.36
CA ARG A 371 -22.18 -6.33 -11.39
C ARG A 371 -23.27 -7.27 -10.81
N GLY A 372 -24.09 -6.75 -9.89
CA GLY A 372 -25.21 -7.50 -9.31
C GLY A 372 -24.84 -8.46 -8.18
N ARG A 373 -23.56 -8.57 -7.80
CA ARG A 373 -23.17 -9.29 -6.58
C ARG A 373 -23.44 -8.44 -5.33
N PRO A 374 -23.93 -9.05 -4.24
CA PRO A 374 -24.09 -8.35 -2.97
C PRO A 374 -22.73 -7.89 -2.40
N PRO A 375 -22.72 -6.88 -1.53
CA PRO A 375 -21.51 -6.51 -0.80
C PRO A 375 -21.05 -7.68 0.09
N ALA A 376 -19.73 -7.83 0.20
CA ALA A 376 -19.10 -8.80 1.07
C ALA A 376 -19.10 -8.33 2.53
N ASP A 377 -18.86 -9.25 3.46
CA ASP A 377 -18.70 -8.96 4.89
C ASP A 377 -17.33 -8.34 5.18
N ILE A 378 -17.19 -7.05 4.88
CA ILE A 378 -15.94 -6.29 5.05
C ILE A 378 -15.49 -6.29 6.51
N ALA A 379 -16.43 -6.26 7.46
CA ALA A 379 -16.12 -6.27 8.88
C ALA A 379 -15.48 -7.61 9.30
N ALA A 380 -16.07 -8.74 8.89
CA ALA A 380 -15.50 -10.04 9.15
C ALA A 380 -14.17 -10.27 8.43
N LEU A 381 -14.01 -9.72 7.22
CA LEU A 381 -12.74 -9.78 6.51
C LEU A 381 -11.65 -8.99 7.25
N ALA A 382 -11.95 -7.79 7.73
CA ALA A 382 -11.02 -7.00 8.52
C ALA A 382 -10.63 -7.73 9.81
N ASP A 383 -11.59 -8.34 10.52
CA ASP A 383 -11.33 -9.17 11.71
C ASP A 383 -10.45 -10.39 11.38
N ALA A 384 -10.65 -11.04 10.23
CA ALA A 384 -9.80 -12.14 9.78
C ALA A 384 -8.35 -11.70 9.52
N ILE A 385 -8.13 -10.54 8.88
CA ILE A 385 -6.79 -9.96 8.68
C ILE A 385 -6.13 -9.69 10.04
N VAL A 386 -6.87 -9.12 11.00
CA VAL A 386 -6.39 -8.91 12.38
C VAL A 386 -5.96 -10.24 13.00
N ARG A 387 -6.81 -11.27 12.96
CA ARG A 387 -6.52 -12.61 13.52
C ARG A 387 -5.30 -13.27 12.88
N ILE A 388 -5.14 -13.19 11.56
CA ILE A 388 -3.97 -13.71 10.84
C ILE A 388 -2.70 -12.95 11.26
N SER A 389 -2.79 -11.63 11.46
CA SER A 389 -1.67 -10.83 11.95
C SER A 389 -1.26 -11.23 13.38
N TYR A 390 -2.21 -11.54 14.26
CA TYR A 390 -1.91 -12.10 15.59
C TYR A 390 -1.30 -13.48 15.51
N LEU A 391 -1.79 -14.36 14.63
CA LEU A 391 -1.19 -15.68 14.42
C LEU A 391 0.30 -15.55 14.08
N ALA A 392 0.63 -14.70 13.12
CA ALA A 392 2.02 -14.46 12.73
C ALA A 392 2.84 -13.83 13.87
N HIS A 393 2.25 -12.93 14.65
CA HIS A 393 2.93 -12.30 15.79
C HIS A 393 3.20 -13.28 16.95
N ASP A 394 2.17 -14.02 17.37
CA ASP A 394 2.18 -14.90 18.52
C ASP A 394 3.08 -16.13 18.29
N LEU A 395 3.12 -16.61 17.04
CA LEU A 395 3.87 -17.79 16.59
C LEU A 395 5.11 -17.44 15.75
N ARG A 396 5.60 -16.21 15.83
CA ARG A 396 6.75 -15.70 15.03
C ARG A 396 8.06 -16.50 15.16
N HIS A 397 8.16 -17.34 16.18
CA HIS A 397 9.34 -18.18 16.42
C HIS A 397 9.17 -19.60 15.84
N GLU A 398 7.93 -20.03 15.63
CA GLU A 398 7.54 -21.36 15.18
C GLU A 398 7.09 -21.37 13.71
N VAL A 399 6.54 -20.26 13.22
CA VAL A 399 5.96 -20.07 11.88
C VAL A 399 6.77 -19.02 11.12
N ALA A 400 7.20 -19.37 9.91
CA ALA A 400 7.90 -18.48 8.99
C ALA A 400 6.91 -17.72 8.11
N ALA A 401 5.86 -18.40 7.64
CA ALA A 401 4.83 -17.79 6.80
C ALA A 401 3.48 -18.50 6.96
N VAL A 402 2.42 -17.75 6.72
CA VAL A 402 1.04 -18.22 6.54
C VAL A 402 0.53 -17.65 5.22
N ASP A 403 -0.07 -18.47 4.39
CA ASP A 403 -0.74 -18.06 3.17
C ASP A 403 -2.15 -18.65 3.15
N VAL A 404 -3.16 -17.78 3.16
CA VAL A 404 -4.57 -18.15 3.06
C VAL A 404 -5.05 -17.73 1.68
N ASN A 405 -5.01 -18.69 0.76
CA ASN A 405 -5.24 -18.45 -0.65
C ASN A 405 -6.02 -19.60 -1.31
N PRO A 406 -7.34 -19.46 -1.55
CA PRO A 406 -8.14 -18.24 -1.32
C PRO A 406 -8.72 -18.15 0.09
N LEU A 407 -8.85 -16.92 0.59
CA LEU A 407 -9.81 -16.55 1.62
C LEU A 407 -11.09 -16.03 0.94
N MET A 408 -12.23 -16.64 1.20
CA MET A 408 -13.51 -16.22 0.63
C MET A 408 -14.17 -15.20 1.56
N ALA A 409 -14.40 -13.99 1.07
CA ALA A 409 -15.26 -13.01 1.72
C ALA A 409 -16.71 -13.29 1.33
N LEU A 410 -17.52 -13.73 2.30
CA LEU A 410 -18.91 -14.11 2.07
C LEU A 410 -19.81 -12.87 2.02
N PRO A 411 -21.08 -12.98 1.57
CA PRO A 411 -22.02 -11.86 1.62
C PRO A 411 -22.14 -11.27 3.03
N ALA A 412 -22.45 -9.98 3.11
CA ALA A 412 -22.55 -9.25 4.37
C ALA A 412 -23.34 -10.02 5.45
N GLY A 413 -22.73 -10.17 6.65
CA GLY A 413 -23.29 -10.90 7.79
C GLY A 413 -23.00 -12.41 7.81
N GLN A 414 -22.32 -12.95 6.79
CA GLN A 414 -22.00 -14.38 6.71
C GLN A 414 -20.54 -14.71 7.04
N GLY A 415 -19.68 -13.70 7.20
CA GLY A 415 -18.29 -13.89 7.61
C GLY A 415 -17.30 -14.16 6.46
N VAL A 416 -16.25 -14.92 6.78
CA VAL A 416 -15.23 -15.38 5.81
C VAL A 416 -15.02 -16.89 5.89
N MET A 417 -14.39 -17.46 4.87
CA MET A 417 -14.06 -18.88 4.82
C MET A 417 -12.67 -19.11 4.20
N ALA A 418 -11.75 -19.68 4.97
CA ALA A 418 -10.40 -20.03 4.52
C ALA A 418 -10.41 -21.37 3.75
N VAL A 419 -10.48 -21.31 2.42
CA VAL A 419 -10.68 -22.49 1.56
C VAL A 419 -9.43 -23.35 1.44
N ASP A 420 -8.27 -22.70 1.51
CA ASP A 420 -6.95 -23.31 1.54
C ASP A 420 -6.04 -22.54 2.49
N ALA A 421 -5.05 -23.23 3.06
CA ALA A 421 -4.12 -22.69 4.03
C ALA A 421 -2.77 -23.40 3.94
N LEU A 422 -1.73 -22.65 3.59
CA LEU A 422 -0.35 -23.08 3.68
C LEU A 422 0.31 -22.41 4.89
N VAL A 423 0.92 -23.22 5.76
CA VAL A 423 1.68 -22.71 6.91
C VAL A 423 3.09 -23.28 6.84
N VAL A 424 4.06 -22.38 6.66
CA VAL A 424 5.49 -22.69 6.60
C VAL A 424 6.08 -22.50 7.98
N ARG A 425 6.74 -23.52 8.49
CA ARG A 425 7.42 -23.49 9.78
C ARG A 425 8.82 -22.89 9.67
N ARG A 426 9.32 -22.39 10.80
CA ARG A 426 10.72 -21.94 10.93
C ARG A 426 11.69 -23.09 11.13
#